data_AF-A0AAN8W688-F1
#
_entry.id   AF-A0AAN8W688-F1
#
_cell.length_a   1.000
_cell.length_b   1.000
_cell.length_c   1.000
_cell.angle_alpha   90.00
_cell.angle_beta   90.00
_cell.angle_gamma   90.00
#
_symmetry.space_group_name_H-M   'P 1'
#
loop_
_entity.id
_entity.type
_entity.pdbx_description
1 polymer ?
#
loop_
_entity_poly.entity_id
_entity_poly.type
_entity_poly.pdbx_seq_one_letter_code
_entity_poly.pdbx_strand_id
1 'polypeptide(L)'
;MWPSNAAVEYEATNRAESTAGGIRFNNEIGLEFSRQTLITATDFIWQLFQQNTEADRKSVAKVSLFIDPMDGVAYTSNNEIHVSANYVGNYSGDVKTEIVGVLYHEDTHVWQWNGNGQANGGLIEGIADFVRLRANYAPSHWVQPGEGDRWDQGYDVTARFLDYCTTLKSGFVAELNAKMRDGYSDNYFVDLLGKTVDQLWNDYKANVLAENFGNGIEEIGALSRVSDDDEDDGEWRGQNGNIVFSAPMPEKMESRTDLIKRKNVKFELHDGP
;
A
#
# COMPACT_ATOMS: atom_id res chain seq x y z
N MET A 1 -4.40 44.59 -7.98
CA MET A 1 -5.18 43.42 -8.42
C MET A 1 -4.44 42.22 -7.85
N TRP A 2 -4.96 41.57 -6.81
CA TRP A 2 -4.43 40.27 -6.40
C TRP A 2 -4.76 39.28 -7.52
N PRO A 3 -3.89 38.31 -7.84
CA PRO A 3 -4.27 37.28 -8.79
C PRO A 3 -5.49 36.56 -8.20
N SER A 4 -6.56 36.50 -8.98
CA SER A 4 -7.70 35.63 -8.70
C SER A 4 -7.20 34.20 -8.77
N ASN A 5 -7.34 33.44 -7.68
CA ASN A 5 -7.17 31.99 -7.68
C ASN A 5 -8.08 31.40 -8.76
N ALA A 6 -7.51 31.05 -9.91
CA ALA A 6 -8.28 30.38 -10.95
C ALA A 6 -8.51 28.94 -10.48
N ALA A 7 -9.76 28.55 -10.31
CA ALA A 7 -10.11 27.16 -10.06
C ALA A 7 -9.56 26.29 -11.22
N VAL A 8 -8.99 25.13 -10.89
CA VAL A 8 -8.49 24.18 -11.89
C VAL A 8 -9.67 23.69 -12.72
N GLU A 9 -9.55 23.78 -14.05
CA GLU A 9 -10.54 23.25 -14.99
C GLU A 9 -10.33 21.74 -15.17
N TYR A 10 -11.42 20.96 -15.20
CA TYR A 10 -11.35 19.51 -15.45
C TYR A 10 -12.22 19.16 -16.65
N GLU A 11 -11.61 18.48 -17.61
CA GLU A 11 -12.31 17.94 -18.78
C GLU A 11 -12.06 16.45 -18.93
N ALA A 12 -13.04 15.75 -19.49
CA ALA A 12 -12.92 14.35 -19.86
C ALA A 12 -13.46 14.17 -21.28
N THR A 13 -12.74 13.42 -22.11
CA THR A 13 -13.14 13.09 -23.48
C THR A 13 -12.93 11.61 -23.75
N ASN A 14 -13.91 10.95 -24.36
CA ASN A 14 -13.75 9.58 -24.85
C ASN A 14 -13.38 9.65 -26.34
N ARG A 15 -12.15 9.29 -26.70
CA ARG A 15 -11.68 9.25 -28.09
C ARG A 15 -11.82 7.84 -28.70
N ALA A 16 -12.29 6.88 -27.92
CA ALA A 16 -12.40 5.47 -28.28
C ALA A 16 -13.86 4.98 -28.35
N GLU A 17 -14.84 5.87 -28.56
CA GLU A 17 -16.28 5.57 -28.46
C GLU A 17 -16.78 4.41 -29.33
N SER A 18 -16.08 4.11 -30.44
CA SER A 18 -16.42 3.01 -31.34
C SER A 18 -15.80 1.66 -30.96
N THR A 19 -14.92 1.63 -29.96
CA THR A 19 -14.28 0.39 -29.47
C THR A 19 -15.14 -0.28 -28.40
N ALA A 20 -14.99 -1.59 -28.21
CA ALA A 20 -15.68 -2.31 -27.14
C ALA A 20 -15.40 -1.70 -25.75
N GLY A 21 -14.15 -1.29 -25.51
CA GLY A 21 -13.74 -0.63 -24.28
C GLY A 21 -14.33 0.76 -24.08
N GLY A 22 -14.33 1.59 -25.12
CA GLY A 22 -14.96 2.92 -25.05
C GLY A 22 -16.47 2.87 -24.88
N ILE A 23 -17.14 1.89 -25.51
CA ILE A 23 -18.58 1.62 -25.28
C ILE A 23 -18.81 1.21 -23.81
N ARG A 24 -17.99 0.30 -23.29
CA ARG A 24 -18.08 -0.13 -21.90
C ARG A 24 -17.85 1.03 -20.93
N PHE A 25 -16.84 1.84 -21.16
CA PHE A 25 -16.57 3.05 -20.39
C PHE A 25 -17.80 3.96 -20.32
N ASN A 26 -18.45 4.23 -21.46
CA ASN A 26 -19.64 5.08 -21.50
C ASN A 26 -20.82 4.50 -20.71
N ASN A 27 -20.97 3.18 -20.71
CA ASN A 27 -22.08 2.51 -20.05
C ASN A 27 -21.89 2.35 -18.53
N GLU A 28 -20.67 2.07 -18.07
CA GLU A 28 -20.40 1.71 -16.67
C GLU A 28 -19.77 2.83 -15.84
N ILE A 29 -19.03 3.74 -16.48
CA ILE A 29 -18.23 4.77 -15.80
C ILE A 29 -18.75 6.16 -16.16
N GLY A 30 -18.59 6.56 -17.43
CA GLY A 30 -19.05 7.84 -17.96
C GLY A 30 -18.09 9.01 -17.72
N LEU A 31 -18.13 9.99 -18.63
CA LEU A 31 -17.25 11.17 -18.62
C LEU A 31 -17.49 12.07 -17.40
N GLU A 32 -18.75 12.34 -17.08
CA GLU A 32 -19.09 13.24 -15.98
C GLU A 32 -18.68 12.67 -14.61
N PHE A 33 -18.88 11.37 -14.42
CA PHE A 33 -18.38 10.68 -13.22
C PHE A 33 -16.86 10.78 -13.13
N SER A 34 -16.14 10.51 -14.23
CA SER A 34 -14.68 10.57 -14.26
C SER A 34 -14.15 11.98 -13.98
N ARG A 35 -14.80 13.01 -14.53
CA ARG A 35 -14.50 14.42 -14.23
C ARG A 35 -14.67 14.73 -12.74
N GLN A 36 -15.75 14.26 -12.13
CA GLN A 36 -15.99 14.44 -10.70
C GLN A 36 -14.97 13.66 -9.85
N THR A 37 -14.56 12.46 -10.29
CA THR A 37 -13.51 11.67 -9.64
C THR A 37 -12.18 12.42 -9.63
N LEU A 38 -11.78 13.07 -10.73
CA LEU A 38 -10.54 13.87 -10.75
C LEU A 38 -10.59 15.04 -9.77
N ILE A 39 -11.72 15.75 -9.68
CA ILE A 39 -11.89 16.83 -8.70
C ILE A 39 -11.71 16.30 -7.28
N THR A 40 -12.37 15.19 -6.95
CA THR A 40 -12.27 14.57 -5.63
C THR A 40 -10.89 14.00 -5.34
N ALA A 41 -10.22 13.42 -6.35
CA ALA A 41 -8.85 12.93 -6.24
C ALA A 41 -7.87 14.09 -6.00
N THR A 42 -7.96 15.17 -6.76
CA THR A 42 -7.12 16.35 -6.56
C THR A 42 -7.30 16.96 -5.16
N ASP A 43 -8.54 17.11 -4.68
CA ASP A 43 -8.79 17.61 -3.33
C ASP A 43 -8.17 16.69 -2.26
N PHE A 44 -8.28 15.38 -2.45
CA PHE A 44 -7.66 14.39 -1.58
C PHE A 44 -6.13 14.46 -1.62
N ILE A 45 -5.54 14.56 -2.80
CA ILE A 45 -4.08 14.65 -3.02
C ILE A 45 -3.53 15.92 -2.37
N TRP A 46 -4.17 17.08 -2.57
CA TRP A 46 -3.74 18.33 -1.94
C TRP A 46 -3.80 18.25 -0.42
N GLN A 47 -4.83 17.63 0.15
CA GLN A 47 -4.91 17.40 1.60
C GLN A 47 -3.81 16.46 2.08
N LEU A 48 -3.62 15.33 1.40
CA LEU A 48 -2.64 14.31 1.76
C LEU A 48 -1.20 14.83 1.66
N PHE A 49 -0.89 15.63 0.65
CA PHE A 49 0.41 16.29 0.48
C PHE A 49 0.53 17.63 1.23
N GLN A 50 -0.50 18.04 1.97
CA GLN A 50 -0.55 19.32 2.69
C GLN A 50 -0.28 20.54 1.78
N GLN A 51 -0.64 20.45 0.51
CA GLN A 51 -0.56 21.54 -0.47
C GLN A 51 -1.76 22.48 -0.31
N ASN A 52 -1.83 23.14 0.86
CA ASN A 52 -3.00 23.89 1.29
C ASN A 52 -3.16 25.26 0.62
N THR A 53 -2.07 25.81 0.07
CA THR A 53 -2.06 27.11 -0.61
C THR A 53 -1.61 26.99 -2.05
N GLU A 54 -1.87 28.02 -2.87
CA GLU A 54 -1.40 28.06 -4.26
C GLU A 54 0.13 27.99 -4.37
N ALA A 55 0.86 28.58 -3.42
CA ALA A 55 2.32 28.54 -3.39
C ALA A 55 2.86 27.11 -3.18
N ASP A 56 2.09 26.26 -2.51
CA ASP A 56 2.47 24.87 -2.25
C ASP A 56 2.26 23.97 -3.48
N ARG A 57 1.41 24.39 -4.42
CA ARG A 57 0.96 23.58 -5.55
C ARG A 57 1.78 23.85 -6.82
N LYS A 58 1.73 22.89 -7.74
CA LYS A 58 2.15 23.11 -9.13
C LYS A 58 1.18 24.09 -9.79
N SER A 59 1.69 24.95 -10.67
CA SER A 59 0.85 25.87 -11.45
C SER A 59 0.22 25.10 -12.62
N VAL A 60 -0.95 24.53 -12.40
CA VAL A 60 -1.75 23.78 -13.39
C VAL A 60 -3.13 24.40 -13.44
N ALA A 61 -3.51 24.93 -14.59
CA ALA A 61 -4.81 25.59 -14.78
C ALA A 61 -5.91 24.62 -15.23
N LYS A 62 -5.54 23.47 -15.80
CA LYS A 62 -6.46 22.50 -16.38
C LYS A 62 -5.90 21.09 -16.26
N VAL A 63 -6.74 20.10 -15.97
CA VAL A 63 -6.45 18.66 -16.08
C VAL A 63 -7.38 18.05 -17.12
N SER A 64 -6.82 17.31 -18.08
CA SER A 64 -7.60 16.69 -19.17
C SER A 64 -7.49 15.18 -19.12
N LEU A 65 -8.62 14.49 -19.07
CA LEU A 65 -8.69 13.04 -19.18
C LEU A 65 -9.10 12.62 -20.58
N PHE A 66 -8.37 11.66 -21.13
CA PHE A 66 -8.66 11.01 -22.40
C PHE A 66 -8.83 9.51 -22.23
N ILE A 67 -9.91 8.97 -22.79
CA ILE A 67 -10.07 7.52 -22.97
C ILE A 67 -9.62 7.19 -24.38
N ASP A 68 -8.49 6.51 -24.50
CA ASP A 68 -7.80 6.30 -25.78
C ASP A 68 -7.71 4.82 -26.17
N PRO A 69 -7.76 4.49 -27.47
CA PRO A 69 -7.49 3.14 -27.96
C PRO A 69 -5.98 2.87 -27.92
N MET A 70 -5.46 2.49 -26.75
CA MET A 70 -4.02 2.28 -26.50
C MET A 70 -3.74 1.03 -25.68
N ASP A 71 -2.50 0.57 -25.68
CA ASP A 71 -2.02 -0.50 -24.80
C ASP A 71 -1.71 0.02 -23.39
N GLY A 72 -1.41 -0.89 -22.46
CA GLY A 72 -1.19 -0.55 -21.06
C GLY A 72 -2.49 -0.24 -20.31
N VAL A 73 -2.35 0.32 -19.10
CA VAL A 73 -3.49 0.67 -18.22
C VAL A 73 -3.84 2.15 -18.39
N ALA A 74 -2.90 3.01 -18.04
CA ALA A 74 -3.01 4.46 -18.12
C ALA A 74 -1.61 5.10 -18.09
N TYR A 75 -1.54 6.39 -18.37
CA TYR A 75 -0.37 7.22 -18.09
C TYR A 75 -0.74 8.70 -17.95
N THR A 76 0.09 9.46 -17.25
CA THR A 76 0.04 10.92 -17.18
C THR A 76 1.20 11.56 -17.91
N SER A 77 0.91 12.60 -18.70
CA SER A 77 1.90 13.46 -19.33
C SER A 77 1.53 14.93 -19.10
N ASN A 78 2.37 15.65 -18.36
CA ASN A 78 2.08 16.99 -17.86
C ASN A 78 0.78 17.04 -17.04
N ASN A 79 -0.28 17.57 -17.64
CA ASN A 79 -1.62 17.73 -17.07
C ASN A 79 -2.69 16.95 -17.88
N GLU A 80 -2.24 16.03 -18.73
CA GLU A 80 -3.09 15.12 -19.48
C GLU A 80 -2.98 13.71 -18.91
N ILE A 81 -4.13 13.11 -18.60
CA ILE A 81 -4.26 11.73 -18.13
C ILE A 81 -4.89 10.93 -19.26
N HIS A 82 -4.29 9.80 -19.58
CA HIS A 82 -4.76 8.90 -20.63
C HIS A 82 -5.09 7.55 -20.01
N VAL A 83 -6.30 7.06 -20.22
CA VAL A 83 -6.76 5.74 -19.76
C VAL A 83 -7.04 4.86 -20.97
N SER A 84 -6.54 3.62 -20.92
CA SER A 84 -6.67 2.66 -22.02
C SER A 84 -8.10 2.15 -22.12
N ALA A 85 -8.75 2.41 -23.26
CA ALA A 85 -9.99 1.75 -23.63
C ALA A 85 -9.80 0.22 -23.71
N ASN A 86 -8.64 -0.26 -24.20
CA ASN A 86 -8.37 -1.69 -24.31
C ASN A 86 -8.36 -2.36 -22.92
N TYR A 87 -7.75 -1.71 -21.92
CA TYR A 87 -7.77 -2.19 -20.54
C TYR A 87 -9.19 -2.21 -19.98
N VAL A 88 -9.95 -1.11 -20.12
CA VAL A 88 -11.35 -1.03 -19.67
C VAL A 88 -12.20 -2.15 -20.30
N GLY A 89 -12.03 -2.40 -21.60
CA GLY A 89 -12.76 -3.46 -22.30
C GLY A 89 -12.45 -4.86 -21.81
N ASN A 90 -11.20 -5.13 -21.44
CA ASN A 90 -10.73 -6.45 -21.04
C ASN A 90 -10.77 -6.70 -19.52
N TYR A 91 -10.98 -5.67 -18.70
CA TYR A 91 -10.95 -5.79 -17.25
C TYR A 91 -12.06 -6.69 -16.72
N SER A 92 -11.70 -7.74 -15.97
CA SER A 92 -12.68 -8.62 -15.31
C SER A 92 -13.03 -8.07 -13.93
N GLY A 93 -14.32 -7.90 -13.64
CA GLY A 93 -14.81 -7.44 -12.34
C GLY A 93 -15.34 -6.01 -12.37
N ASP A 94 -15.30 -5.33 -11.22
CA ASP A 94 -15.78 -3.95 -11.05
C ASP A 94 -14.78 -2.96 -11.67
N VAL A 95 -14.92 -2.75 -12.98
CA VAL A 95 -14.08 -1.82 -13.75
C VAL A 95 -14.24 -0.37 -13.27
N LYS A 96 -15.38 -0.02 -12.67
CA LYS A 96 -15.62 1.33 -12.20
C LYS A 96 -14.75 1.63 -10.99
N THR A 97 -14.76 0.76 -9.98
CA THR A 97 -13.87 0.91 -8.81
C THR A 97 -12.39 0.86 -9.22
N GLU A 98 -12.03 -0.02 -10.16
CA GLU A 98 -10.66 -0.07 -10.69
C GLU A 98 -10.23 1.27 -11.29
N ILE A 99 -11.04 1.83 -12.20
CA ILE A 99 -10.70 3.08 -12.88
C ILE A 99 -10.69 4.26 -11.91
N VAL A 100 -11.50 4.26 -10.85
CA VAL A 100 -11.36 5.25 -9.77
C VAL A 100 -9.95 5.16 -9.16
N GLY A 101 -9.49 3.97 -8.79
CA GLY A 101 -8.14 3.79 -8.27
C GLY A 101 -7.04 4.23 -9.23
N VAL A 102 -7.17 3.90 -10.52
CA VAL A 102 -6.24 4.34 -11.57
C VAL A 102 -6.23 5.86 -11.70
N LEU A 103 -7.39 6.53 -11.66
CA LEU A 103 -7.44 8.00 -11.72
C LEU A 103 -6.76 8.66 -10.51
N TYR A 104 -6.87 8.08 -9.30
CA TYR A 104 -6.12 8.57 -8.13
C TYR A 104 -4.60 8.44 -8.32
N HIS A 105 -4.15 7.33 -8.91
CA HIS A 105 -2.74 7.14 -9.26
C HIS A 105 -2.28 8.20 -10.29
N GLU A 106 -2.98 8.29 -11.41
CA GLU A 106 -2.57 9.17 -12.52
C GLU A 106 -2.67 10.66 -12.18
N ASP A 107 -3.71 11.08 -11.43
CA ASP A 107 -3.86 12.46 -10.97
C ASP A 107 -2.77 12.83 -9.94
N THR A 108 -2.22 11.85 -9.22
CA THR A 108 -1.06 12.09 -8.35
C THR A 108 0.15 12.54 -9.15
N HIS A 109 0.40 11.98 -10.33
CA HIS A 109 1.50 12.41 -11.21
C HIS A 109 1.36 13.87 -11.66
N VAL A 110 0.13 14.40 -11.76
CA VAL A 110 -0.12 15.82 -12.07
C VAL A 110 0.36 16.70 -10.92
N TRP A 111 0.09 16.33 -9.67
CA TRP A 111 0.26 17.21 -8.50
C TRP A 111 1.54 16.98 -7.69
N GLN A 112 2.14 15.80 -7.78
CA GLN A 112 3.40 15.50 -7.11
C GLN A 112 4.58 16.21 -7.77
N TRP A 113 5.58 16.49 -6.94
CA TRP A 113 6.89 16.92 -7.39
C TRP A 113 7.74 15.70 -7.71
N ASN A 114 8.54 15.78 -8.77
CA ASN A 114 9.38 14.66 -9.21
C ASN A 114 10.88 14.92 -9.01
N GLY A 115 11.25 15.88 -8.16
CA GLY A 115 12.64 16.21 -7.91
C GLY A 115 13.36 16.79 -9.12
N ASN A 116 12.67 17.57 -9.97
CA ASN A 116 13.19 18.00 -11.28
C ASN A 116 13.71 16.81 -12.14
N GLY A 117 13.01 15.67 -12.05
CA GLY A 117 13.36 14.44 -12.75
C GLY A 117 14.52 13.65 -12.13
N GLN A 118 15.00 14.04 -10.95
CA GLN A 118 16.07 13.33 -10.24
C GLN A 118 15.57 12.19 -9.36
N ALA A 119 14.30 12.23 -8.94
CA ALA A 119 13.69 11.12 -8.21
C ALA A 119 13.60 9.91 -9.13
N ASN A 120 13.96 8.73 -8.62
CA ASN A 120 13.88 7.50 -9.40
C ASN A 120 12.41 7.13 -9.69
N GLY A 121 12.18 6.42 -10.79
CA GLY A 121 10.82 6.05 -11.21
C GLY A 121 10.06 5.24 -10.16
N GLY A 122 10.73 4.36 -9.42
CA GLY A 122 10.07 3.56 -8.38
C GLY A 122 9.50 4.41 -7.24
N LEU A 123 10.21 5.45 -6.80
CA LEU A 123 9.66 6.38 -5.81
C LEU A 123 8.45 7.15 -6.38
N ILE A 124 8.54 7.60 -7.62
CA ILE A 124 7.48 8.37 -8.31
C ILE A 124 6.19 7.54 -8.46
N GLU A 125 6.31 6.30 -8.95
CA GLU A 125 5.18 5.36 -9.04
C GLU A 125 4.67 4.95 -7.66
N GLY A 126 5.58 4.75 -6.70
CA GLY A 126 5.24 4.38 -5.34
C GLY A 126 4.47 5.43 -4.56
N ILE A 127 4.74 6.73 -4.79
CA ILE A 127 3.95 7.82 -4.21
C ILE A 127 2.54 7.84 -4.82
N ALA A 128 2.41 7.65 -6.13
CA ALA A 128 1.11 7.55 -6.79
C ALA A 128 0.26 6.39 -6.24
N ASP A 129 0.86 5.22 -6.05
CA ASP A 129 0.17 4.09 -5.43
C ASP A 129 -0.02 4.24 -3.92
N PHE A 130 0.81 5.01 -3.22
CA PHE A 130 0.56 5.40 -1.83
C PHE A 130 -0.72 6.24 -1.74
N VAL A 131 -0.94 7.20 -2.65
CA VAL A 131 -2.21 7.96 -2.68
C VAL A 131 -3.38 7.02 -2.91
N ARG A 132 -3.29 6.13 -3.91
CA ARG A 132 -4.34 5.13 -4.21
C ARG A 132 -4.62 4.23 -3.00
N LEU A 133 -3.58 3.81 -2.27
CA LEU A 133 -3.68 3.04 -1.04
C LEU A 133 -4.44 3.82 0.05
N ARG A 134 -4.03 5.06 0.33
CA ARG A 134 -4.63 5.91 1.37
C ARG A 134 -6.07 6.31 1.05
N ALA A 135 -6.42 6.35 -0.23
CA ALA A 135 -7.78 6.56 -0.70
C ALA A 135 -8.66 5.28 -0.64
N ASN A 136 -8.10 4.16 -0.16
CA ASN A 136 -8.76 2.87 -0.02
C ASN A 136 -9.16 2.24 -1.37
N TYR A 137 -8.34 2.44 -2.41
CA TYR A 137 -8.52 1.87 -3.75
C TYR A 137 -7.41 0.90 -4.14
N ALA A 138 -6.69 0.33 -3.17
CA ALA A 138 -5.75 -0.76 -3.40
C ALA A 138 -6.50 -2.03 -3.89
N PRO A 139 -6.20 -2.55 -5.08
CA PRO A 139 -6.70 -3.83 -5.56
C PRO A 139 -6.29 -5.00 -4.66
N SER A 140 -7.11 -6.05 -4.65
CA SER A 140 -6.86 -7.27 -3.85
C SER A 140 -5.62 -8.06 -4.26
N HIS A 141 -5.12 -7.86 -5.49
CA HIS A 141 -3.94 -8.54 -6.02
C HIS A 141 -2.62 -7.81 -5.69
N TRP A 142 -2.69 -6.64 -5.05
CA TRP A 142 -1.48 -5.95 -4.60
C TRP A 142 -0.72 -6.79 -3.59
N VAL A 143 0.60 -6.59 -3.61
CA VAL A 143 1.50 -7.25 -2.66
C VAL A 143 1.10 -6.96 -1.22
N GLN A 144 1.36 -7.93 -0.36
CA GLN A 144 1.16 -7.75 1.08
C GLN A 144 2.27 -6.89 1.67
N PRO A 145 2.04 -6.24 2.83
CA PRO A 145 3.11 -5.58 3.56
C PRO A 145 4.31 -6.52 3.73
N GLY A 146 5.51 -5.99 3.54
CA GLY A 146 6.77 -6.71 3.69
C GLY A 146 7.13 -7.60 2.50
N GLU A 147 6.35 -7.65 1.42
CA GLU A 147 6.77 -8.26 0.16
C GLU A 147 7.62 -7.29 -0.69
N GLY A 148 8.20 -7.79 -1.79
CA GLY A 148 9.12 -7.03 -2.65
C GLY A 148 10.57 -7.00 -2.14
N ASP A 149 11.49 -6.57 -3.01
CA ASP A 149 12.93 -6.75 -2.83
C ASP A 149 13.65 -5.46 -2.42
N ARG A 150 13.13 -4.30 -2.84
CA ARG A 150 13.76 -2.98 -2.60
C ARG A 150 12.72 -1.87 -2.40
N TRP A 151 13.12 -0.83 -1.69
CA TRP A 151 12.25 0.28 -1.33
C TRP A 151 11.76 1.10 -2.53
N ASP A 152 12.54 1.17 -3.61
CA ASP A 152 12.25 1.88 -4.86
C ASP A 152 11.84 0.93 -5.99
N GLN A 153 11.20 -0.19 -5.65
CA GLN A 153 10.71 -1.13 -6.66
C GLN A 153 9.58 -0.54 -7.51
N GLY A 154 8.86 0.46 -6.99
CA GLY A 154 7.70 1.05 -7.64
C GLY A 154 6.40 0.53 -7.05
N TYR A 155 5.33 1.20 -7.48
CA TYR A 155 3.95 0.76 -7.30
C TYR A 155 3.61 0.39 -5.84
N ASP A 156 2.82 -0.67 -5.67
CA ASP A 156 2.35 -1.19 -4.39
C ASP A 156 3.47 -1.53 -3.39
N VAL A 157 4.59 -2.10 -3.84
CA VAL A 157 5.74 -2.40 -2.95
C VAL A 157 6.26 -1.13 -2.28
N THR A 158 6.55 -0.10 -3.08
CA THR A 158 7.03 1.18 -2.55
C THR A 158 5.94 1.90 -1.76
N ALA A 159 4.68 1.84 -2.21
CA ALA A 159 3.54 2.44 -1.51
C ALA A 159 3.38 1.91 -0.09
N ARG A 160 3.50 0.59 0.11
CA ARG A 160 3.41 -0.04 1.45
C ARG A 160 4.56 0.40 2.36
N PHE A 161 5.77 0.56 1.82
CA PHE A 161 6.89 1.10 2.57
C PHE A 161 6.70 2.57 2.96
N LEU A 162 6.19 3.40 2.05
CA LEU A 162 5.87 4.79 2.35
C LEU A 162 4.75 4.92 3.40
N ASP A 163 3.80 3.98 3.41
CA ASP A 163 2.77 3.87 4.45
C ASP A 163 3.38 3.54 5.81
N TYR A 164 4.31 2.57 5.89
CA TYR A 164 5.10 2.32 7.09
C TYR A 164 5.87 3.57 7.56
N CYS A 165 6.59 4.27 6.67
CA CYS A 165 7.28 5.51 7.02
C CYS A 165 6.32 6.58 7.59
N THR A 166 5.08 6.62 7.12
CA THR A 166 4.04 7.52 7.61
C THR A 166 3.57 7.17 9.03
N THR A 167 3.68 5.90 9.45
CA THR A 167 3.46 5.50 10.85
C THR A 167 4.55 6.02 11.80
N LEU A 168 5.78 6.13 11.31
CA LEU A 168 6.91 6.66 12.08
C LEU A 168 6.83 8.19 12.21
N LYS A 169 6.37 8.85 11.15
CA LYS A 169 6.15 10.30 11.13
C LYS A 169 4.90 10.62 10.32
N SER A 170 3.86 11.07 11.03
CA SER A 170 2.65 11.59 10.39
C SER A 170 3.01 12.69 9.40
N GLY A 171 2.52 12.58 8.16
CA GLY A 171 2.83 13.52 7.08
C GLY A 171 4.17 13.29 6.37
N PHE A 172 4.86 12.17 6.62
CA PHE A 172 6.13 11.85 5.97
C PHE A 172 6.10 12.05 4.45
N VAL A 173 5.13 11.45 3.75
CA VAL A 173 5.02 11.56 2.28
C VAL A 173 4.75 13.00 1.82
N ALA A 174 3.98 13.77 2.59
CA ALA A 174 3.74 15.18 2.30
C ALA A 174 5.05 16.00 2.36
N GLU A 175 5.82 15.82 3.42
CA GLU A 175 7.10 16.51 3.61
C GLU A 175 8.15 16.06 2.59
N LEU A 176 8.18 14.77 2.25
CA LEU A 176 9.04 14.24 1.18
C LEU A 176 8.67 14.87 -0.16
N ASN A 177 7.40 14.85 -0.55
CA ASN A 177 6.92 15.48 -1.78
C ASN A 177 7.27 16.98 -1.81
N ALA A 178 7.08 17.70 -0.71
CA ALA A 178 7.44 19.12 -0.63
C ALA A 178 8.95 19.36 -0.82
N LYS A 179 9.81 18.52 -0.23
CA LYS A 179 11.27 18.58 -0.44
C LYS A 179 11.68 18.26 -1.88
N MET A 180 10.86 17.49 -2.61
CA MET A 180 11.09 17.17 -4.01
C MET A 180 10.77 18.29 -5.00
N ARG A 181 10.38 19.47 -4.55
CA ARG A 181 10.02 20.60 -5.43
C ARG A 181 11.10 20.95 -6.45
N ASP A 182 12.35 21.02 -6.00
CA ASP A 182 13.47 21.55 -6.80
C ASP A 182 14.60 20.54 -7.05
N GLY A 183 14.49 19.32 -6.53
CA GLY A 183 15.51 18.30 -6.64
C GLY A 183 15.21 17.06 -5.79
N TYR A 184 16.03 16.02 -5.90
CA TYR A 184 15.88 14.83 -5.08
C TYR A 184 17.22 14.30 -4.56
N SER A 185 17.21 13.80 -3.33
CA SER A 185 18.29 13.01 -2.73
C SER A 185 17.71 12.02 -1.72
N ASP A 186 18.22 10.79 -1.70
CA ASP A 186 17.85 9.79 -0.68
C ASP A 186 18.16 10.28 0.75
N ASN A 187 19.04 11.27 0.93
CA ASN A 187 19.28 11.90 2.23
C ASN A 187 18.04 12.62 2.79
N TYR A 188 17.01 12.88 1.99
CA TYR A 188 15.75 13.42 2.52
C TYR A 188 15.09 12.46 3.53
N PHE A 189 15.30 11.15 3.42
CA PHE A 189 14.87 10.20 4.44
C PHE A 189 15.61 10.41 5.76
N VAL A 190 16.90 10.73 5.72
CA VAL A 190 17.69 11.06 6.91
C VAL A 190 17.20 12.36 7.53
N ASP A 191 16.96 13.39 6.71
CA ASP A 191 16.44 14.68 7.19
C ASP A 191 15.08 14.52 7.90
N LEU A 192 14.21 13.64 7.38
CA LEU A 192 12.83 13.51 7.84
C LEU A 192 12.65 12.49 8.97
N LEU A 193 13.42 11.39 8.96
CA LEU A 193 13.26 10.25 9.87
C LEU A 193 14.53 9.88 10.65
N GLY A 194 15.65 10.57 10.40
CA GLY A 194 16.93 10.34 11.09
C GLY A 194 17.66 9.07 10.68
N LYS A 195 17.20 8.38 9.62
CA LYS A 195 17.78 7.12 9.12
C LYS A 195 17.89 7.14 7.60
N THR A 196 18.86 6.41 7.08
CA THR A 196 18.96 6.19 5.63
C THR A 196 17.77 5.37 5.13
N VAL A 197 17.41 5.52 3.86
CA VAL A 197 16.29 4.77 3.26
C VAL A 197 16.51 3.25 3.35
N ASP A 198 17.75 2.77 3.23
CA ASP A 198 18.08 1.34 3.38
C ASP A 198 17.88 0.85 4.82
N GLN A 199 18.20 1.66 5.82
CA GLN A 199 17.92 1.31 7.22
C GLN A 199 16.41 1.25 7.48
N LEU A 200 15.66 2.22 6.95
CA LEU A 200 14.20 2.25 7.09
C LEU A 200 13.55 1.06 6.38
N TRP A 201 14.05 0.68 5.20
CA TRP A 201 13.58 -0.50 4.47
C TRP A 201 13.84 -1.78 5.26
N ASN A 202 15.02 -1.95 5.83
CA ASN A 202 15.32 -3.11 6.68
C ASN A 202 14.44 -3.14 7.94
N ASP A 203 14.22 -1.98 8.57
CA ASP A 203 13.32 -1.86 9.72
C ASP A 203 11.88 -2.24 9.36
N TYR A 204 11.40 -1.79 8.20
CA TYR A 204 10.08 -2.16 7.66
C TYR A 204 9.93 -3.67 7.50
N LYS A 205 10.90 -4.32 6.85
CA LYS A 205 10.89 -5.78 6.65
C LYS A 205 10.90 -6.51 8.01
N ALA A 206 11.68 -6.03 8.98
CA ALA A 206 11.72 -6.61 10.31
C ALA A 206 10.41 -6.41 11.09
N ASN A 207 9.79 -5.22 10.99
CA ASN A 207 8.52 -4.91 11.64
C ASN A 207 7.39 -5.84 11.14
N VAL A 208 7.25 -5.99 9.82
CA VAL A 208 6.23 -6.89 9.25
C VAL A 208 6.47 -8.35 9.67
N LEU A 209 7.72 -8.82 9.65
CA LEU A 209 8.04 -10.16 10.13
C LEU A 209 7.61 -10.35 11.59
N ALA A 210 7.93 -9.39 12.46
CA ALA A 210 7.55 -9.45 13.87
C ALA A 210 6.03 -9.47 14.08
N GLU A 211 5.28 -8.68 13.32
CA GLU A 211 3.80 -8.67 13.35
C GLU A 211 3.22 -10.02 12.92
N ASN A 212 3.73 -10.59 11.83
CA ASN A 212 3.29 -11.91 11.35
C ASN A 212 3.58 -13.03 12.36
N PHE A 213 4.74 -13.00 13.03
CA PHE A 213 5.04 -13.95 14.11
C PHE A 213 4.12 -13.76 15.33
N GLY A 214 3.84 -12.52 15.73
CA GLY A 214 2.93 -12.21 16.82
C GLY A 214 1.51 -12.73 16.55
N ASN A 215 0.98 -12.43 15.36
CA ASN A 215 -0.34 -12.86 14.92
C ASN A 215 -0.44 -14.41 14.88
N GLY A 216 0.60 -15.10 14.39
CA GLY A 216 0.64 -16.56 14.37
C GLY A 216 0.61 -17.18 15.78
N ILE A 217 1.26 -16.55 16.78
CA ILE A 217 1.21 -17.01 18.17
C ILE A 217 -0.19 -16.79 18.77
N GLU A 218 -0.83 -15.65 18.49
CA GLU A 218 -2.20 -15.38 18.95
C GLU A 218 -3.22 -16.36 18.34
N GLU A 219 -3.10 -16.67 17.04
CA GLU A 219 -3.97 -17.63 16.36
C GLU A 219 -3.82 -19.05 16.94
N ILE A 220 -2.59 -19.51 17.19
CA ILE A 220 -2.34 -20.80 17.87
C ILE A 220 -2.94 -20.79 19.29
N GLY A 221 -2.80 -19.70 20.03
CA GLY A 221 -3.39 -19.55 21.36
C GLY A 221 -4.92 -19.48 21.38
N ALA A 222 -5.53 -18.96 20.31
CA ALA A 222 -6.98 -19.00 20.12
C ALA A 222 -7.46 -20.41 19.79
N LEU A 223 -6.77 -21.13 18.89
CA LEU A 223 -7.09 -22.52 18.55
C LEU A 223 -6.97 -23.46 19.77
N SER A 224 -5.97 -23.27 20.64
CA SER A 224 -5.83 -24.07 21.86
C SER A 224 -6.93 -23.79 22.89
N ARG A 225 -7.48 -22.58 22.94
CA ARG A 225 -8.60 -22.25 23.84
C ARG A 225 -9.93 -22.84 23.35
N VAL A 226 -10.09 -23.01 22.05
CA VAL A 226 -11.29 -23.63 21.47
C VAL A 226 -11.27 -25.16 21.65
N SER A 227 -10.10 -25.79 21.74
CA SER A 227 -10.00 -27.24 21.99
C SER A 227 -10.27 -27.67 23.44
N ASP A 228 -10.28 -26.74 24.39
CA ASP A 228 -10.48 -27.05 25.81
C ASP A 228 -11.97 -27.06 26.22
N ASP A 229 -12.89 -26.64 25.35
CA ASP A 229 -14.34 -26.59 25.62
C ASP A 229 -15.12 -27.85 25.16
N ASP A 230 -14.44 -28.85 24.57
CA ASP A 230 -15.02 -30.14 24.15
C ASP A 230 -14.47 -31.33 24.99
N GLU A 231 -14.34 -31.19 26.31
CA GLU A 231 -14.29 -32.36 27.20
C GLU A 231 -15.71 -32.97 27.35
N ASP A 232 -16.20 -33.57 26.26
CA ASP A 232 -17.29 -34.55 26.31
C ASP A 232 -16.70 -35.87 26.83
N ASP A 233 -17.09 -36.25 28.03
CA ASP A 233 -16.75 -37.47 28.77
C ASP A 233 -17.39 -38.74 28.17
N GLY A 234 -17.55 -38.77 26.84
CA GLY A 234 -18.24 -39.77 26.07
C GLY A 234 -17.34 -40.89 25.53
N GLU A 235 -17.48 -42.07 26.13
CA GLU A 235 -17.13 -43.40 25.63
C GLU A 235 -17.01 -43.52 24.08
N TRP A 236 -15.80 -43.70 23.55
CA TRP A 236 -15.61 -44.01 22.11
C TRP A 236 -16.02 -45.46 21.80
N ARG A 237 -17.24 -45.65 21.29
CA ARG A 237 -17.66 -46.92 20.66
C ARG A 237 -17.46 -46.88 19.15
N GLY A 238 -16.47 -47.63 18.65
CA GLY A 238 -16.24 -47.80 17.22
C GLY A 238 -17.31 -48.67 16.55
N GLN A 239 -17.94 -48.16 15.50
CA GLN A 239 -18.55 -49.03 14.48
C GLN A 239 -17.40 -49.65 13.67
N ASN A 240 -17.34 -50.98 13.65
CA ASN A 240 -16.45 -51.83 12.84
C ASN A 240 -15.11 -52.25 13.47
N GLY A 241 -15.18 -52.93 14.63
CA GLY A 241 -14.59 -54.27 14.80
C GLY A 241 -13.11 -54.59 14.48
N ASN A 242 -12.20 -53.63 14.29
CA ASN A 242 -10.77 -53.91 14.13
C ASN A 242 -9.90 -52.99 15.01
N ILE A 243 -9.02 -53.61 15.81
CA ILE A 243 -8.03 -52.96 16.68
C ILE A 243 -6.72 -52.86 15.92
N VAL A 244 -6.12 -51.67 15.75
CA VAL A 244 -4.66 -51.56 15.59
C VAL A 244 -4.11 -50.18 16.06
N PHE A 245 -3.13 -50.25 16.97
CA PHE A 245 -2.12 -49.30 17.49
C PHE A 245 -2.54 -48.09 18.35
N SER A 246 -2.31 -48.22 19.66
CA SER A 246 -2.13 -47.13 20.62
C SER A 246 -0.93 -46.29 20.21
N ALA A 247 -1.16 -45.03 19.85
CA ALA A 247 -0.13 -44.00 19.93
C ALA A 247 0.18 -43.74 21.42
N PRO A 248 1.45 -43.56 21.81
CA PRO A 248 1.77 -43.13 23.15
C PRO A 248 1.24 -41.71 23.36
N MET A 249 0.62 -41.47 24.52
CA MET A 249 0.28 -40.13 25.01
C MET A 249 1.49 -39.19 24.87
N PRO A 250 1.32 -37.92 24.47
CA PRO A 250 2.40 -36.97 24.51
C PRO A 250 2.91 -36.84 25.95
N GLU A 251 4.22 -36.97 26.14
CA GLU A 251 4.89 -36.61 27.40
C GLU A 251 4.41 -35.21 27.80
N LYS A 252 3.97 -35.07 29.06
CA LYS A 252 3.54 -33.78 29.64
C LYS A 252 4.59 -32.72 29.29
N MET A 253 4.18 -31.70 28.53
CA MET A 253 5.00 -30.52 28.30
C MET A 253 5.43 -29.94 29.66
N GLU A 254 6.75 -29.83 29.84
CA GLU A 254 7.37 -29.23 31.02
C GLU A 254 6.85 -27.78 31.17
N SER A 255 6.49 -27.38 32.38
CA SER A 255 5.89 -26.06 32.60
C SER A 255 6.89 -24.94 32.27
N ARG A 256 6.39 -23.78 31.82
CA ARG A 256 7.20 -22.58 31.52
C ARG A 256 8.13 -22.18 32.68
N THR A 257 7.75 -22.48 33.92
CA THR A 257 8.53 -22.18 35.13
C THR A 257 9.79 -23.06 35.26
N ASP A 258 9.76 -24.28 34.73
CA ASP A 258 10.87 -25.23 34.80
C ASP A 258 11.94 -24.96 33.74
N LEU A 259 11.54 -24.48 32.55
CA LEU A 259 12.47 -24.04 31.50
C LEU A 259 13.28 -22.79 31.89
N ILE A 260 12.69 -21.88 32.65
CA ILE A 260 13.36 -20.62 33.08
C ILE A 260 14.41 -20.91 34.17
N LYS A 261 14.17 -21.89 35.05
CA LYS A 261 15.16 -22.28 36.09
C LYS A 261 16.42 -22.92 35.51
N ARG A 262 16.34 -23.62 34.37
CA ARG A 262 17.54 -24.18 33.70
C ARG A 262 18.41 -23.14 33.01
N LYS A 263 17.84 -22.04 32.49
CA LYS A 263 18.59 -21.03 31.74
C LYS A 263 19.36 -20.02 32.61
N ASN A 264 19.09 -19.95 33.91
CA ASN A 264 19.72 -18.98 34.83
C ASN A 264 20.87 -19.55 35.70
N VAL A 265 21.48 -20.68 35.32
CA VAL A 265 22.61 -21.23 36.07
C VAL A 265 23.92 -21.11 35.27
N LYS A 266 24.79 -20.22 35.79
CA LYS A 266 26.25 -20.03 35.57
C LYS A 266 26.72 -19.03 34.51
N PHE A 267 26.86 -17.78 34.94
CA PHE A 267 28.17 -17.10 34.90
C PHE A 267 28.65 -16.92 36.34
N GLU A 268 29.50 -17.83 36.81
CA GLU A 268 30.34 -17.57 37.98
C GLU A 268 31.75 -17.24 37.48
N LEU A 269 32.18 -16.05 37.87
CA LEU A 269 33.55 -15.55 37.76
C LEU A 269 34.48 -16.49 38.52
N HIS A 270 35.59 -16.88 37.88
CA HIS A 270 36.71 -17.48 38.60
C HIS A 270 37.79 -16.40 38.80
N ASP A 271 37.85 -15.88 40.02
CA ASP A 271 39.02 -15.21 40.59
C ASP A 271 39.84 -16.22 41.42
N GLY A 272 41.14 -16.31 41.12
CA GLY A 272 42.24 -16.66 42.04
C GLY A 272 42.58 -18.14 42.28
N PRO A 273 43.78 -18.44 42.85
CA PRO A 273 44.82 -17.52 43.35
C PRO A 273 45.97 -17.23 42.37
#